data_AF-A0A1Q5J439-F1
#
_entry.id   AF-A0A1Q5J439-F1
#
_cell.length_a   1.000
_cell.length_b   1.000
_cell.length_c   1.000
_cell.angle_alpha   90.00
_cell.angle_beta   90.00
_cell.angle_gamma   90.00
#
_symmetry.space_group_name_H-M   'P 1'
#
loop_
_entity.id
_entity.type
_entity.pdbx_description
1 polymer ?
#
loop_
_entity_poly.entity_id
_entity_poly.type
_entity_poly.pdbx_seq_one_letter_code
_entity_poly.pdbx_strand_id
1 'polypeptide(L)' 'MLVNFDGATPMPRMLLVSQFLLHPDFQVDLDGPLLVEVGDRVAYESRAVVVTRPTGKRRRHPVRDSYWICR' A
#
# COMPACT_ATOMS: atom_id res chain seq x y z
N MET A 1 -5.09 -6.07 9.85
CA MET A 1 -3.87 -5.46 10.43
C MET A 1 -3.68 -4.14 9.74
N LEU A 2 -3.71 -3.02 10.47
CA LEU A 2 -3.51 -1.68 9.91
C LEU A 2 -2.01 -1.42 9.83
N VAL A 3 -1.47 -1.23 8.63
CA VAL A 3 -0.05 -0.94 8.42
C VAL A 3 0.08 0.52 8.02
N ASN A 4 0.76 1.33 8.84
CA ASN A 4 1.06 2.71 8.49
C ASN A 4 2.27 2.71 7.55
N PHE A 5 2.08 3.03 6.27
CA PHE A 5 3.14 3.04 5.26
C PHE A 5 3.69 4.47 5.12
N ASP A 6 4.55 4.87 6.04
CA ASP A 6 5.46 6.01 5.85
C ASP A 6 6.88 5.46 5.66
N GLY A 7 7.30 5.30 4.41
CA GLY A 7 8.66 4.86 4.07
C GLY A 7 8.90 3.35 4.08
N ALA A 8 10.13 2.97 3.68
CA ALA A 8 10.54 1.61 3.32
C ALA A 8 10.19 0.57 4.40
N THR A 9 9.57 -0.55 3.99
CA THR A 9 9.21 -1.66 4.88
C THR A 9 10.43 -2.16 5.67
N PRO A 10 10.46 -2.04 7.01
CA PRO A 10 11.68 -2.19 7.82
C PRO A 10 12.10 -3.65 8.12
N MET A 11 11.41 -4.68 7.59
CA MET A 11 11.77 -6.09 7.87
C MET A 11 11.54 -7.03 6.68
N PRO A 12 12.27 -8.16 6.58
CA PRO A 12 12.05 -9.20 5.59
C PRO A 12 10.84 -10.03 5.94
N ARG A 13 9.66 -9.46 5.70
CA ARG A 13 8.40 -10.17 5.82
C ARG A 13 7.55 -9.83 4.60
N MET A 14 7.16 -10.87 3.88
CA MET A 14 6.14 -10.77 2.87
C MET A 14 4.84 -10.35 3.59
N LEU A 15 4.40 -9.13 3.34
CA LEU A 15 3.20 -8.58 3.97
C LEU A 15 2.02 -8.74 3.02
N LEU A 16 0.94 -9.32 3.53
CA LEU A 16 -0.36 -9.36 2.88
C LEU A 16 -1.15 -8.12 3.30
N VAL A 17 -1.26 -7.14 2.39
CA VAL A 17 -1.96 -5.88 2.67
C VAL A 17 -3.31 -5.92 1.97
N SER A 18 -4.39 -5.78 2.74
CA SER A 18 -5.77 -5.65 2.20
C SER A 18 -6.33 -4.24 2.40
N GLN A 19 -5.84 -3.52 3.42
CA GLN A 19 -6.25 -2.17 3.77
C GLN A 19 -5.10 -1.46 4.50
N PHE A 20 -4.98 -0.15 4.35
CA PHE A 20 -3.97 0.66 5.05
C PHE A 20 -4.40 2.13 5.19
N LEU A 21 -3.73 2.86 6.07
CA LEU A 21 -3.85 4.32 6.17
C LEU A 21 -2.76 4.98 5.33
N LEU A 22 -3.15 5.84 4.41
CA LEU A 22 -2.21 6.72 3.68
C LEU A 22 -1.91 7.99 4.50
N HIS A 23 -2.93 8.46 5.21
CA HIS A 23 -2.85 9.53 6.20
C HIS A 23 -3.60 9.06 7.46
N PRO A 24 -3.35 9.66 8.63
CA PRO A 24 -4.05 9.29 9.86
C PRO A 24 -5.58 9.29 9.76
N ASP A 25 -6.12 10.05 8.82
CA ASP A 25 -7.53 10.30 8.52
C ASP A 25 -7.94 9.84 7.11
N PHE A 26 -7.10 9.10 6.37
CA PHE A 26 -7.41 8.60 5.03
C PHE A 26 -7.12 7.12 4.88
N GLN A 27 -8.16 6.32 4.69
CA GLN A 27 -8.08 4.88 4.52
C GLN A 27 -8.19 4.47 3.05
N VAL A 28 -7.42 3.43 2.69
CA VAL A 28 -7.41 2.80 1.37
C VAL A 28 -7.66 1.30 1.53
N ASP A 29 -8.65 0.78 0.78
CA ASP A 29 -9.02 -0.64 0.74
C ASP A 29 -8.69 -1.21 -0.65
N LEU A 30 -8.00 -2.35 -0.68
CA LEU A 30 -7.56 -2.99 -1.93
C LEU A 30 -8.59 -4.00 -2.44
N ASP A 31 -8.69 -4.15 -3.77
CA ASP A 31 -9.56 -5.14 -4.42
C ASP A 31 -9.15 -6.58 -4.09
N GLY A 32 -7.88 -6.77 -3.72
CA GLY A 32 -7.35 -8.03 -3.27
C GLY A 32 -6.07 -7.83 -2.48
N PRO A 33 -5.66 -8.84 -1.71
CA PRO A 33 -4.47 -8.74 -0.91
C PRO A 33 -3.22 -8.58 -1.78
N LEU A 34 -2.37 -7.63 -1.42
CA LEU A 34 -1.10 -7.34 -2.08
C LEU A 34 0.06 -7.97 -1.31
N LEU A 35 0.97 -8.63 -2.02
CA LEU A 35 2.24 -9.10 -1.47
C LEU A 35 3.32 -8.04 -1.70
N VAL A 36 3.93 -7.57 -0.62
CA VAL A 36 5.04 -6.61 -0.65
C VAL A 36 6.31 -7.29 -0.14
N GLU A 37 7.40 -7.18 -0.90
CA GLU A 37 8.71 -7.73 -0.56
C GLU A 37 9.66 -6.65 0.02
N VAL A 38 10.80 -7.07 0.56
CA VAL A 38 11.80 -6.15 1.09
C VAL A 38 12.32 -5.22 0.02
N GLY A 39 12.34 -3.92 0.34
CA GLY A 39 12.87 -2.90 -0.54
C GLY A 39 11.88 -2.47 -1.63
N ASP A 40 10.69 -3.09 -1.70
CA ASP A 40 9.60 -2.56 -2.52
C ASP A 40 9.19 -1.18 -1.98
N ARG A 41 9.08 -0.21 -2.88
CA ARG A 41 8.49 1.09 -2.59
C ARG A 41 7.02 1.06 -2.97
N VAL A 42 6.16 1.43 -2.02
CA VAL A 42 4.71 1.47 -2.21
C VAL A 42 4.28 2.94 -2.28
N ALA A 43 3.48 3.28 -3.29
CA ALA A 43 2.90 4.60 -3.47
C ALA A 43 1.41 4.50 -3.82
N TYR A 44 0.63 5.54 -3.50
CA TYR A 44 -0.76 5.66 -3.92
C TYR A 44 -0.86 6.69 -5.05
N GLU A 45 -1.23 6.25 -6.26
CA GLU A 45 -1.28 7.09 -7.46
C GLU A 45 -2.59 6.86 -8.24
N SER A 46 -3.38 7.93 -8.40
CA SER A 46 -4.63 7.94 -9.18
C SER A 46 -5.53 6.73 -8.90
N ARG A 47 -5.89 6.51 -7.63
CA ARG A 47 -6.72 5.38 -7.17
C ARG A 47 -6.15 3.99 -7.44
N ALA A 48 -4.81 3.88 -7.42
CA ALA A 48 -4.13 2.61 -7.49
C ALA A 48 -2.96 2.61 -6.51
N VAL A 49 -2.64 1.43 -5.99
CA VAL A 49 -1.37 1.22 -5.31
C VAL A 49 -0.31 0.80 -6.32
N VAL A 50 0.81 1.52 -6.31
CA VAL A 50 1.97 1.27 -7.16
C VAL A 50 3.06 0.67 -6.31
N VAL A 51 3.46 -0.56 -6.65
CA VAL A 51 4.61 -1.23 -6.05
C VAL A 51 5.77 -1.12 -7.02
N THR A 52 6.87 -0.51 -6.57
CA THR A 52 8.11 -0.38 -7.33
C THR A 52 9.17 -1.25 -6.68
N ARG A 53 9.60 -2.29 -7.40
CA ARG A 53 10.68 -3.17 -6.94
C ARG A 53 12.02 -2.43 -6.92
N PRO A 54 13.01 -2.89 -6.14
CA PRO A 54 14.38 -2.37 -6.19
C PRO A 54 14.99 -2.37 -7.60
N THR A 55 14.56 -3.31 -8.45
CA THR A 55 14.94 -3.40 -9.87
C THR A 55 14.32 -2.32 -10.76
N GLY A 56 13.46 -1.45 -10.21
CA GLY A 56 12.70 -0.44 -10.95
C GLY A 56 11.41 -0.97 -11.58
N LYS A 57 11.12 -2.28 -11.50
CA LYS A 57 9.88 -2.84 -12.03
C LYS A 57 8.68 -2.31 -11.24
N ARG A 58 7.79 -1.59 -11.93
CA ARG A 58 6.54 -1.05 -11.37
C ARG A 58 5.37 -2.00 -11.66
N ARG A 59 4.49 -2.18 -10.68
CA ARG A 59 3.20 -2.86 -10.83
C ARG A 59 2.11 -2.00 -10.22
N ARG A 60 0.98 -1.89 -10.91
CA ARG A 60 -0.21 -1.19 -10.44
C ARG A 60 -1.25 -2.20 -9.97
N HIS A 61 -1.84 -1.90 -8.82
CA HIS A 61 -2.87 -2.68 -8.20
C HIS A 61 -4.09 -1.79 -7.97
N PRO A 62 -5.26 -2.17 -8.51
CA PRO A 62 -6.46 -1.37 -8.33
C PRO A 62 -6.87 -1.35 -6.86
N VAL A 63 -7.42 -0.20 -6.47
CA VAL A 63 -7.96 0.05 -5.14
C VAL A 63 -9.47 -0.11 -5.26
N ARG A 64 -10.05 -0.84 -4.31
CA ARG A 64 -11.50 -1.07 -4.25
C ARG A 64 -12.21 0.21 -3.87
N ASP A 65 -11.73 0.83 -2.79
CA ASP A 65 -12.28 2.07 -2.26
C ASP A 65 -11.22 2.86 -1.50
N SER A 66 -11.46 4.16 -1.34
CA SER A 66 -10.62 5.04 -0.54
C SER A 66 -11.47 6.19 0.00
N TYR A 67 -11.41 6.43 1.30
CA TYR A 67 -12.29 7.40 1.95
C TYR A 67 -11.59 8.14 3.10
N TRP A 68 -12.08 9.36 3.33
CA TRP A 68 -11.72 10.16 4.49
C TRP A 68 -12.48 9.64 5.71
N ILE A 69 -11.76 9.46 6.82
CA ILE A 69 -12.35 9.15 8.11
C ILE A 69 -12.76 10.48 8.75
N CYS A 70 -13.97 10.93 8.45
CA CYS A 70 -14.57 12.07 9.15
C CYS A 70 -14.94 11.66 10.58
N ARG A 71 -14.40 12.37 11.58
CA ARG A 71 -14.78 12.20 13.00
C ARG A 71 -16.00 13.02 13.36
#